data_AF-A0A7S2N151-F1
#
_entry.id   AF-A0A7S2N151-F1
#
_cell.length_a   1.000
_cell.length_b   1.000
_cell.length_c   1.000
_cell.angle_alpha   90.00
_cell.angle_beta   90.00
_cell.angle_gamma   90.00
#
_symmetry.space_group_name_H-M   'P 1'
#
loop_
_entity.id
_entity.type
_entity.pdbx_description
1 polymer ?
#
loop_
_entity_poly.entity_id
_entity_poly.type
_entity_poly.pdbx_seq_one_letter_code
_entity_poly.pdbx_strand_id
1 'polypeptide(L)'
;ERGERPRFEGESSYQRDFYRREVLPQHFAPSPAPPPNKSSRFEGVSQAAEAYRAYDAEVYRQAHRPPPSPQQDLPPRQRPHFEGQTTSASTFAPPPREAYKQWADPQPGLARRPASASRFSGESEYVARYPRYEAGILKEAFGSQPAAAEPPR
;
A
#
# COMPACT_ATOMS: atom_id res chain seq x y z
N GLU A 1 24.48 4.58 -98.19
CA GLU A 1 24.90 5.46 -97.08
C GLU A 1 23.84 5.39 -95.98
N ARG A 2 24.21 5.02 -94.74
CA ARG A 2 23.28 5.07 -93.59
C ARG A 2 23.59 6.36 -92.84
N GLY A 3 22.74 7.36 -92.97
CA GLY A 3 22.86 8.62 -92.22
C GLY A 3 22.59 8.38 -90.72
N GLU A 4 23.54 8.79 -89.88
CA GLU A 4 23.36 8.83 -88.43
C GLU A 4 22.30 9.88 -88.08
N ARG A 5 21.31 9.50 -87.27
CA ARG A 5 20.31 10.46 -86.78
C ARG A 5 20.91 11.24 -85.59
N PRO A 6 20.69 12.56 -85.50
CA PRO A 6 21.16 13.35 -84.37
C PRO A 6 20.54 12.82 -83.07
N ARG A 7 21.38 12.66 -82.03
CA ARG A 7 20.93 12.29 -80.68
C ARG A 7 20.15 13.44 -80.06
N PHE A 8 19.08 13.11 -79.36
CA PHE A 8 18.27 14.08 -78.62
C PHE A 8 18.90 14.32 -77.24
N GLU A 9 19.24 15.58 -76.94
CA GLU A 9 19.86 16.03 -75.68
C GLU A 9 18.86 16.78 -74.76
N GLY A 10 17.55 16.61 -74.99
CA GLY A 10 16.55 17.29 -74.17
C GLY A 10 16.42 16.65 -72.79
N GLU A 11 16.84 17.36 -71.75
CA GLU A 11 16.52 17.04 -70.36
C GLU A 11 15.06 17.36 -70.04
N SER A 12 14.44 16.58 -69.16
CA SER A 12 13.09 16.85 -68.69
C SER A 12 13.10 18.04 -67.72
N SER A 13 12.01 18.81 -67.70
CA SER A 13 11.83 19.92 -66.74
C SER A 13 12.00 19.48 -65.29
N TYR A 14 11.63 18.24 -64.98
CA TYR A 14 11.81 17.65 -63.65
C TYR A 14 13.28 17.58 -63.22
N GLN A 15 14.19 17.19 -64.12
CA GLN A 15 15.63 17.15 -63.80
C GLN A 15 16.22 18.55 -63.60
N ARG A 16 15.67 19.55 -64.30
CA ARG A 16 16.10 20.96 -64.14
C ARG A 16 15.62 21.57 -62.84
N ASP A 17 14.37 21.31 -62.46
CA ASP A 17 13.72 22.02 -61.35
C ASP A 17 14.00 21.35 -59.99
N PHE A 18 14.22 20.04 -59.97
CA PHE A 18 14.39 19.25 -58.75
C PHE A 18 15.81 18.70 -58.63
N TYR A 19 16.76 19.60 -58.41
CA TYR A 19 18.11 19.24 -57.99
C TYR A 19 18.25 19.30 -56.45
N ARG A 20 19.20 18.53 -55.92
CA ARG A 20 19.51 18.52 -54.49
C ARG A 20 20.10 19.87 -54.10
N ARG A 21 19.32 20.73 -53.44
CA ARG A 21 19.81 21.98 -52.86
C ARG A 21 20.59 21.67 -51.59
N GLU A 22 21.82 22.18 -51.50
CA GLU A 22 22.59 22.12 -50.27
C GLU A 22 22.00 23.11 -49.26
N VAL A 23 21.63 22.61 -48.09
CA VAL A 23 21.13 23.44 -46.99
C VAL A 23 22.35 23.95 -46.23
N LEU A 24 22.57 25.26 -46.26
CA LEU A 24 23.62 25.90 -45.47
C LEU A 24 23.42 25.56 -43.98
N PRO A 25 24.50 25.24 -43.24
CA PRO A 25 24.40 24.95 -41.82
C PRO A 25 23.87 26.18 -41.09
N GLN A 26 22.66 26.05 -40.55
CA GLN A 26 22.03 27.11 -39.77
C GLN A 26 22.76 27.17 -38.42
N HIS A 27 23.50 28.25 -38.19
CA HIS A 27 24.16 28.48 -36.91
C HIS A 27 23.10 28.82 -35.86
N PHE A 28 22.62 27.80 -35.13
CA PHE A 28 21.75 28.01 -33.97
C PHE A 28 22.56 28.68 -32.86
N ALA A 29 22.13 29.86 -32.43
CA ALA A 29 22.65 30.47 -31.21
C ALA A 29 22.33 29.53 -30.02
N PRO A 30 23.22 29.41 -29.02
CA PRO A 30 22.94 28.62 -27.84
C PRO A 30 21.70 29.16 -27.14
N SER A 31 20.73 28.28 -26.86
CA SER A 31 19.53 28.64 -26.10
C SER A 31 19.94 29.19 -24.73
N PRO A 32 19.33 30.29 -24.24
CA PRO A 32 19.62 30.79 -22.92
C PRO A 32 19.33 29.72 -21.85
N ALA A 33 20.15 29.69 -20.82
CA ALA A 33 19.98 28.76 -19.70
C ALA A 33 18.66 29.04 -18.98
N PRO A 34 17.95 27.99 -18.51
CA PRO A 34 16.73 28.18 -17.74
C PRO A 34 17.03 28.94 -16.43
N PRO A 35 16.10 29.78 -15.94
CA PRO A 35 16.29 30.50 -14.70
C PRO A 35 16.42 29.54 -13.51
N PRO A 36 17.17 29.92 -12.45
CA PRO A 36 17.29 29.09 -11.25
C PRO A 36 15.93 28.95 -10.57
N ASN A 37 15.55 27.72 -10.23
CA ASN A 37 14.34 27.43 -9.47
C ASN A 37 14.43 28.02 -8.07
N LYS A 38 13.87 29.22 -7.87
CA LYS A 38 13.61 29.78 -6.54
C LYS A 38 12.32 29.18 -6.00
N SER A 39 12.33 27.90 -5.61
CA SER A 39 11.19 27.33 -4.90
C SER A 39 11.17 27.86 -3.47
N SER A 40 10.37 28.90 -3.21
CA SER A 40 9.99 29.23 -1.84
C SER A 40 9.17 28.06 -1.30
N ARG A 41 9.54 27.54 -0.13
CA ARG A 41 8.73 26.51 0.53
C ARG A 41 7.46 27.17 1.04
N PHE A 42 6.35 26.45 0.95
CA PHE A 42 5.10 26.90 1.52
C PHE A 42 5.19 26.89 3.05
N GLU A 43 5.07 28.05 3.68
CA GLU A 43 5.13 28.23 5.15
C GLU A 43 3.75 28.12 5.82
N GLY A 44 2.68 27.89 5.05
CA GLY A 44 1.34 27.81 5.60
C GLY A 44 1.10 26.55 6.43
N VAL A 45 0.40 26.71 7.55
CA VAL A 45 -0.06 25.61 8.38
C VAL A 45 -1.43 25.17 7.87
N SER A 46 -1.63 23.86 7.72
CA SER A 46 -2.94 23.34 7.32
C SER A 46 -3.95 23.49 8.46
N GLN A 47 -5.23 23.68 8.12
CA GLN A 47 -6.31 23.72 9.11
C GLN A 47 -6.35 22.45 9.98
N ALA A 48 -5.97 21.29 9.43
CA ALA A 48 -5.86 20.06 10.19
C ALA A 48 -4.74 20.12 11.24
N ALA A 49 -3.58 20.67 10.88
CA ALA A 49 -2.47 20.84 11.81
C ALA A 49 -2.79 21.85 12.93
N GLU A 50 -3.68 22.82 12.67
CA GLU A 50 -4.20 23.72 13.70
C GLU A 50 -5.27 23.05 14.58
N ALA A 51 -6.21 22.33 13.97
CA ALA A 51 -7.34 21.71 14.67
C ALA A 51 -6.94 20.51 15.56
N TYR A 52 -5.93 19.74 15.14
CA TYR A 52 -5.54 18.48 15.80
C TYR A 52 -4.17 18.58 16.47
N ARG A 53 -3.97 19.60 17.32
CA ARG A 53 -2.79 19.65 18.18
C ARG A 53 -2.87 18.56 19.26
N ALA A 54 -1.72 17.94 19.55
CA ALA A 54 -1.63 17.01 20.66
C ALA A 54 -1.99 17.73 21.97
N TYR A 55 -2.90 17.15 22.74
CA TYR A 55 -3.21 17.62 24.07
C TYR A 55 -2.00 17.45 24.99
N ASP A 56 -1.85 18.35 25.95
CA ASP A 56 -0.81 18.24 26.97
C ASP A 56 -1.07 17.00 27.85
N ALA A 57 -0.02 16.22 28.08
CA ALA A 57 -0.10 14.96 28.81
C ALA A 57 -0.55 15.16 30.26
N GLU A 58 -0.19 16.29 30.88
CA GLU A 58 -0.59 16.59 32.26
C GLU A 58 -2.07 16.92 32.37
N VAL A 59 -2.63 17.63 31.38
CA VAL A 59 -4.07 17.92 31.29
C VAL A 59 -4.86 16.62 31.14
N TYR A 60 -4.39 15.71 30.28
CA TYR A 60 -4.99 14.39 30.10
C TYR A 60 -4.97 13.57 31.40
N ARG A 61 -3.81 13.52 32.09
CA ARG A 61 -3.68 12.82 33.38
C ARG A 61 -4.59 13.37 34.46
N GLN A 62 -4.74 14.69 34.52
CA GLN A 62 -5.58 15.34 35.52
C GLN A 62 -7.07 15.08 35.25
N ALA A 63 -7.50 15.13 33.99
CA ALA A 63 -8.89 14.83 33.60
C ALA A 63 -9.29 13.39 33.90
N HIS A 64 -8.34 12.45 33.82
CA HIS A 64 -8.56 11.03 34.09
C HIS A 64 -8.15 10.59 35.50
N ARG A 65 -7.87 11.54 36.41
CA ARG A 65 -7.54 11.21 37.80
C ARG A 65 -8.80 10.65 38.48
N PRO A 66 -8.75 9.42 39.05
CA PRO A 66 -9.88 8.90 39.80
C PRO A 66 -10.17 9.82 40.99
N PRO A 67 -11.45 10.05 41.34
CA PRO A 67 -11.79 10.85 42.50
C PRO A 67 -11.13 10.26 43.75
N PRO A 68 -10.73 11.10 44.73
CA PRO A 68 -10.17 10.60 45.98
C PRO A 68 -11.20 9.65 46.63
N SER A 69 -10.82 8.39 46.79
CA SER A 69 -11.69 7.38 47.42
C SER A 69 -11.89 7.77 48.88
N PRO A 70 -13.13 8.01 49.35
CA PRO A 70 -13.39 8.40 50.73
C PRO A 70 -13.22 7.26 51.75
N GLN A 71 -12.57 6.15 51.38
CA GLN A 71 -12.65 4.87 52.11
C GLN A 71 -11.36 4.44 52.82
N GLN A 72 -10.28 5.24 52.83
CA GLN A 72 -9.00 4.79 53.41
C GLN A 72 -9.01 4.70 54.95
N ASP A 73 -9.89 5.43 55.64
CA ASP A 73 -9.94 5.46 57.11
C ASP A 73 -11.18 4.79 57.72
N LEU A 74 -12.07 4.21 56.91
CA LEU A 74 -13.22 3.50 57.43
C LEU A 74 -12.87 2.04 57.71
N PRO A 75 -13.24 1.49 58.88
CA PRO A 75 -13.07 0.07 59.14
C PRO A 75 -13.83 -0.74 58.08
N PRO A 76 -13.33 -1.93 57.69
CA PRO A 76 -13.99 -2.77 56.70
C PRO A 76 -15.42 -3.04 57.15
N ARG A 77 -16.38 -2.54 56.36
CA ARG A 77 -17.80 -2.70 56.66
C ARG A 77 -18.13 -4.19 56.55
N GLN A 78 -18.39 -4.86 57.67
CA GLN A 78 -18.85 -6.24 57.65
C GLN A 78 -20.20 -6.28 56.94
N ARG A 79 -20.23 -6.87 55.75
CA ARG A 79 -21.46 -7.09 55.02
C ARG A 79 -22.12 -8.32 55.65
N PRO A 80 -23.40 -8.24 56.07
CA PRO A 80 -24.09 -9.44 56.54
C PRO A 80 -24.07 -10.48 55.42
N HIS A 81 -23.71 -11.71 55.79
CA HIS A 81 -23.75 -12.82 54.85
C HIS A 81 -25.20 -13.17 54.54
N PHE A 82 -25.47 -13.60 53.32
CA PHE A 82 -26.78 -14.09 52.94
C PHE A 82 -26.97 -15.48 53.56
N GLU A 83 -27.87 -15.60 54.52
CA GLU A 83 -28.21 -16.88 55.18
C GLU A 83 -29.24 -17.71 54.39
N GLY A 84 -29.81 -17.15 53.32
CA GLY A 84 -30.79 -17.84 52.50
C GLY A 84 -30.16 -18.95 51.66
N GLN A 85 -30.88 -20.07 51.54
CA GLN A 85 -30.62 -21.07 50.50
C GLN A 85 -31.31 -20.62 49.21
N THR A 86 -30.60 -20.69 48.09
CA THR A 86 -31.23 -20.46 46.78
C THR A 86 -32.13 -21.64 46.44
N THR A 87 -33.21 -21.39 45.71
CA THR A 87 -34.14 -22.45 45.28
C THR A 87 -33.43 -23.51 44.43
N SER A 88 -32.41 -23.13 43.66
CA SER A 88 -31.58 -24.07 42.90
C SER A 88 -30.77 -25.00 43.81
N ALA A 89 -30.21 -24.49 44.91
CA ALA A 89 -29.48 -25.31 45.88
C ALA A 89 -30.38 -26.34 46.58
N SER A 90 -31.68 -26.07 46.74
CA SER A 90 -32.64 -27.02 47.32
C SER A 90 -33.24 -27.99 46.31
N THR A 91 -33.40 -27.59 45.04
CA THR A 91 -33.99 -28.45 43.99
C THR A 91 -32.98 -29.34 43.27
N PHE A 92 -31.72 -28.90 43.16
CA PHE A 92 -30.71 -29.63 42.40
C PHE A 92 -29.61 -30.13 43.33
N ALA A 93 -29.77 -31.37 43.80
CA ALA A 93 -28.68 -32.09 44.42
C ALA A 93 -27.68 -32.55 43.34
N PRO A 94 -26.36 -32.48 43.59
CA PRO A 94 -25.39 -33.08 42.69
C PRO A 94 -25.68 -34.58 42.56
N PRO A 95 -25.58 -35.15 41.35
CA PRO A 95 -25.81 -36.57 41.17
C PRO A 95 -24.77 -37.39 41.94
N PRO A 96 -25.10 -38.62 42.34
CA PRO A 96 -24.20 -39.48 43.11
C PRO A 96 -22.94 -39.81 42.30
N ARG A 97 -21.82 -40.14 42.99
CA ARG A 97 -20.51 -40.35 42.34
C ARG A 97 -20.55 -41.46 41.28
N GLU A 98 -21.44 -42.43 41.45
CA GLU A 98 -21.67 -43.55 40.54
C GLU A 98 -22.23 -43.10 39.19
N ALA A 99 -23.02 -42.02 39.16
CA ALA A 99 -23.58 -41.47 37.93
C ALA A 99 -22.48 -40.93 36.99
N TYR A 100 -21.39 -40.39 37.56
CA TYR A 100 -20.26 -39.92 36.77
C TYR A 100 -19.43 -41.06 36.18
N LYS A 101 -19.46 -42.26 36.77
CA LYS A 101 -18.73 -43.43 36.23
C LYS A 101 -19.33 -43.89 34.90
N GLN A 102 -20.64 -43.73 34.73
CA GLN A 102 -21.34 -44.05 33.48
C GLN A 102 -20.99 -43.07 32.34
N TRP A 103 -20.46 -41.88 32.65
CA TRP A 103 -20.00 -40.89 31.67
C TRP A 103 -18.47 -40.83 31.56
N ALA A 104 -17.77 -41.57 32.42
CA ALA A 104 -16.31 -41.70 32.37
C ALA A 104 -15.86 -42.70 31.29
N ASP A 105 -16.80 -43.36 30.60
CA ASP A 105 -16.47 -44.06 29.37
C ASP A 105 -15.83 -43.05 28.41
N PRO A 106 -14.56 -43.26 28.01
CA PRO A 106 -13.92 -42.38 27.07
C PRO A 106 -14.76 -42.43 25.79
N GLN A 107 -15.34 -41.30 25.39
CA GLN A 107 -15.96 -41.14 24.07
C GLN A 107 -15.03 -41.79 23.04
N PRO A 108 -15.41 -42.93 22.42
CA PRO A 108 -14.55 -43.62 21.48
C PRO A 108 -14.50 -42.76 20.22
N GLY A 109 -13.54 -41.84 20.13
CA GLY A 109 -13.42 -40.95 18.98
C GLY A 109 -12.73 -39.61 19.22
N LEU A 110 -12.60 -39.14 20.47
CA LEU A 110 -11.87 -37.89 20.75
C LEU A 110 -10.39 -38.15 21.07
N ALA A 111 -9.76 -39.07 20.34
CA ALA A 111 -8.32 -38.98 20.18
C ALA A 111 -8.06 -37.58 19.61
N ARG A 112 -7.45 -36.69 20.40
CA ARG A 112 -6.89 -35.43 19.92
C ARG A 112 -5.87 -35.80 18.85
N ARG A 113 -6.36 -35.96 17.62
CA ARG A 113 -5.53 -36.05 16.44
C ARG A 113 -4.69 -34.78 16.49
N PRO A 114 -3.35 -34.84 16.57
CA PRO A 114 -2.56 -33.63 16.50
C PRO A 114 -2.99 -32.97 15.20
N ALA A 115 -3.60 -31.79 15.29
CA ALA A 115 -3.95 -31.02 14.12
C ALA A 115 -2.63 -30.87 13.37
N SER A 116 -2.48 -31.55 12.24
CA SER A 116 -1.33 -31.33 11.38
C SER A 116 -1.42 -29.87 11.01
N ALA A 117 -0.55 -29.05 11.60
CA ALA A 117 -0.50 -27.63 11.37
C ALA A 117 -0.12 -27.42 9.91
N SER A 118 -1.13 -27.45 9.03
CA SER A 118 -0.97 -27.09 7.64
C SER A 118 -0.56 -25.62 7.66
N ARG A 119 0.70 -25.36 7.34
CA ARG A 119 1.16 -23.97 7.20
C ARG A 119 0.37 -23.36 6.05
N PHE A 120 -0.20 -22.18 6.30
CA PHE A 120 -0.90 -21.43 5.28
C PHE A 120 0.10 -21.04 4.19
N SER A 121 -0.09 -21.58 2.98
CA SER A 121 0.74 -21.31 1.80
C SER A 121 0.06 -20.34 0.83
N GLY A 122 -0.90 -19.53 1.30
CA GLY A 122 -1.59 -18.58 0.46
C GLY A 122 -0.72 -17.35 0.23
N GLU A 123 -0.26 -17.17 -1.00
CA GLU A 123 0.24 -15.87 -1.47
C GLU A 123 -0.94 -14.95 -1.81
N SER A 124 -0.82 -13.67 -1.51
CA SER A 124 -1.85 -12.70 -1.86
C SER A 124 -1.77 -12.36 -3.35
N GLU A 125 -2.92 -12.06 -3.97
CA GLU A 125 -2.96 -11.62 -5.38
C GLU A 125 -2.06 -10.41 -5.66
N TYR A 126 -1.83 -9.57 -4.63
CA TYR A 126 -0.93 -8.43 -4.74
C TYR A 126 0.52 -8.85 -5.02
N VAL A 127 1.01 -9.86 -4.30
CA VAL A 127 2.38 -10.39 -4.52
C VAL A 127 2.50 -11.02 -5.91
N ALA A 128 1.44 -11.70 -6.38
CA ALA A 128 1.41 -12.28 -7.71
C ALA A 128 1.37 -11.23 -8.84
N ARG A 129 0.63 -10.13 -8.65
CA ARG A 129 0.48 -9.06 -9.67
C ARG A 129 1.63 -8.06 -9.68
N TYR A 130 2.32 -7.88 -8.56
CA TYR A 130 3.39 -6.89 -8.43
C TYR A 130 4.68 -7.57 -7.97
N PRO A 131 5.35 -8.34 -8.87
CA PRO A 131 6.64 -8.89 -8.55
C PRO A 131 7.61 -7.74 -8.25
N ARG A 132 8.41 -7.92 -7.20
CA ARG A 132 9.39 -6.92 -6.78
C ARG A 132 10.49 -6.87 -7.83
N TYR A 133 10.45 -5.87 -8.70
CA TYR A 133 11.50 -5.68 -9.69
C TYR A 133 12.77 -5.20 -8.99
N GLU A 134 13.86 -5.96 -9.16
CA GLU A 134 15.19 -5.54 -8.73
C GLU A 134 15.55 -4.23 -9.42
N ALA A 135 16.19 -3.31 -8.69
CA ALA A 135 16.41 -1.92 -9.12
C ALA A 135 17.19 -1.76 -10.43
N GLY A 136 17.84 -2.83 -10.92
CA GLY A 136 18.51 -2.88 -12.22
C GLY A 136 17.58 -3.10 -13.43
N ILE A 137 16.46 -3.83 -13.25
CA ILE A 137 15.62 -4.31 -14.37
C ILE A 137 14.64 -3.23 -14.86
N LEU A 138 14.22 -2.32 -13.97
CA LEU A 138 13.34 -1.19 -14.33
C LEU A 138 13.96 -0.24 -15.35
N LYS A 139 15.30 -0.14 -15.41
CA LYS A 139 15.99 0.66 -16.42
C LYS A 139 15.99 0.02 -17.80
N GLU A 140 15.96 -1.30 -17.92
CA GLU A 140 15.86 -1.98 -19.23
C GLU A 140 14.42 -2.06 -19.72
N ALA A 141 13.46 -2.36 -18.85
CA ALA A 141 12.05 -2.54 -19.24
C ALA A 141 11.35 -1.23 -19.65
N PHE A 142 11.77 -0.09 -19.09
CA PHE A 142 11.17 1.22 -19.39
C PHE A 142 12.16 2.21 -20.03
N GLY A 143 13.42 1.80 -20.25
CA GLY A 143 14.48 2.65 -20.82
C GLY A 143 14.56 2.68 -22.34
N SER A 144 13.75 1.89 -23.06
CA SER A 144 13.69 1.94 -24.52
C SER A 144 12.34 2.47 -24.99
N GLN A 145 12.15 3.79 -24.95
CA GLN A 145 11.33 4.42 -25.98
C GLN A 145 12.17 4.44 -27.25
N PRO A 146 11.84 3.69 -28.32
CA PRO A 146 12.31 4.06 -29.63
C PRO A 146 11.74 5.45 -29.92
N ALA A 147 12.62 6.42 -30.15
CA ALA A 147 12.26 7.72 -30.66
C ALA A 147 11.32 7.51 -31.86
N ALA A 148 10.05 7.90 -31.69
CA ALA A 148 9.05 7.76 -32.72
C ALA A 148 9.49 8.59 -33.93
N ALA A 149 9.79 7.84 -34.99
CA ALA A 149 10.00 8.24 -36.37
C ALA A 149 9.29 9.55 -36.76
N GLU A 150 10.10 10.47 -37.33
CA GLU A 150 9.60 11.55 -38.16
C GLU A 150 8.67 11.01 -39.26
N PRO A 151 7.52 11.65 -39.54
CA PRO A 151 6.70 11.26 -40.67
C PRO A 151 7.42 11.53 -41.99
N PRO A 152 7.28 10.63 -42.98
CA PRO A 152 7.92 10.79 -44.29
C PRO A 152 7.38 12.04 -45.00
N ARG A 153 8.32 12.75 -45.62
CA ARG A 153 8.11 13.96 -46.43
C ARG A 153 7.26 13.70 -47.66
#